data_AF-T1DBB9-F1
#
_entry.id   AF-T1DBB9-F1
#
_cell.length_a   1.000
_cell.length_b   1.000
_cell.length_c   1.000
_cell.angle_alpha   90.00
_cell.angle_beta   90.00
_cell.angle_gamma   90.00
#
_symmetry.space_group_name_H-M   'P 1'
#
loop_
_entity.id
_entity.type
_entity.pdbx_description
1 polymer ?
#
loop_
_entity_poly.entity_id
_entity_poly.type
_entity_poly.pdbx_seq_one_letter_code
_entity_poly.pdbx_strand_id
1 'polypeptide(L)'
;MLLGHWGTTPGQNFIYAHLNRVIKKYDLDMIYVAGPGHGGPAVVGNTYLEGTYSEVYPDISQDEAGLQKLFLQFSFPGGIPSHASPECPGSIHEGGELGYSLS
;
A
#
# COMPACT_ATOMS: atom_id res chain seq x y z
N MET A 1 -10.95 -4.10 18.85
CA MET A 1 -11.09 -2.78 18.19
C MET A 1 -10.79 -3.00 16.71
N LEU A 2 -11.62 -2.50 15.80
CA LEU A 2 -11.34 -2.52 14.36
C LEU A 2 -10.69 -1.17 14.00
N LEU A 3 -9.48 -1.18 13.43
CA LEU A 3 -8.72 0.01 13.06
C LEU A 3 -8.40 -0.02 11.56
N GLY A 4 -8.42 1.15 10.93
CA GLY A 4 -8.20 1.31 9.50
C GLY A 4 -9.37 1.94 8.76
N HIS A 5 -9.17 2.25 7.48
CA HIS A 5 -10.17 2.92 6.65
C HIS A 5 -10.53 2.08 5.44
N TRP A 6 -11.83 1.86 5.25
CA TRP A 6 -12.36 1.16 4.08
C TRP A 6 -12.73 2.11 2.94
N GLY A 7 -13.31 3.27 3.24
CA GLY A 7 -14.03 4.09 2.24
C GLY A 7 -13.23 4.45 0.98
N THR A 8 -11.95 4.79 1.09
CA THR A 8 -11.09 5.13 -0.05
C THR A 8 -10.42 3.92 -0.70
N THR A 9 -10.25 2.82 0.04
CA THR A 9 -9.36 1.70 -0.27
C THR A 9 -9.74 0.96 -1.57
N PRO A 10 -11.01 0.58 -1.83
CA PRO A 10 -11.39 -0.05 -3.09
C PRO A 10 -11.17 0.86 -4.30
N GLY A 11 -11.40 2.16 -4.16
CA GLY A 11 -11.17 3.13 -5.22
C GLY A 11 -9.69 3.26 -5.58
N GLN A 12 -8.83 3.31 -4.56
CA GLN A 12 -7.38 3.30 -4.76
C GLN A 12 -6.91 1.98 -5.41
N ASN A 13 -7.40 0.82 -4.96
CA ASN A 13 -7.09 -0.47 -5.59
C ASN A 13 -7.48 -0.53 -7.06
N PHE A 14 -8.67 -0.02 -7.41
CA PHE A 14 -9.12 0.05 -8.79
C PHE A 14 -8.18 0.91 -9.65
N ILE A 15 -7.83 2.10 -9.16
CA ILE A 15 -6.89 3.00 -9.86
C ILE A 15 -5.51 2.33 -9.99
N TYR A 16 -4.96 1.79 -8.90
CA TYR A 16 -3.64 1.16 -8.88
C TYR A 16 -3.55 0.02 -9.90
N ALA A 17 -4.54 -0.88 -9.94
CA ALA A 17 -4.58 -1.97 -10.91
C ALA A 17 -4.60 -1.46 -12.37
N HIS A 18 -5.34 -0.37 -12.62
CA HIS A 18 -5.38 0.26 -13.94
C HIS A 18 -4.07 0.97 -14.29
N LEU A 19 -3.39 1.61 -13.33
CA LEU A 19 -2.07 2.21 -13.53
C LEU A 19 -1.03 1.13 -13.85
N ASN A 20 -1.01 0.01 -13.10
CA ASN A 20 -0.17 -1.14 -13.39
C ASN A 20 -0.38 -1.72 -14.80
N ARG A 21 -1.64 -1.75 -15.26
CA ARG A 21 -1.95 -2.12 -16.65
C ARG A 21 -1.35 -1.14 -17.66
N VAL A 22 -1.45 0.17 -17.39
CA VAL A 22 -0.93 1.22 -18.27
C VAL A 22 0.60 1.19 -18.31
N ILE A 23 1.27 1.04 -17.15
CA ILE A 23 2.73 0.85 -17.04
C ILE A 23 3.15 -0.31 -17.94
N LYS A 24 2.56 -1.50 -17.78
CA LYS A 24 2.93 -2.68 -18.57
C LYS A 24 2.60 -2.54 -20.07
N LYS A 25 1.52 -1.85 -20.42
CA LYS A 25 1.09 -1.71 -21.82
C LYS A 25 2.00 -0.78 -22.62
N TYR A 26 2.53 0.26 -21.97
CA TYR A 26 3.23 1.34 -22.64
C TYR A 26 4.68 1.53 -22.17
N ASP A 27 5.19 0.65 -21.31
CA ASP A 27 6.55 0.70 -20.77
C ASP A 27 6.88 2.05 -20.11
N LEU A 28 6.02 2.48 -19.18
CA LEU A 28 6.13 3.78 -18.51
C LEU A 28 6.89 3.69 -17.19
N ASP A 29 7.73 4.69 -16.94
CA ASP A 29 8.20 5.02 -15.60
C ASP A 29 7.14 5.89 -14.90
N MET A 30 6.64 5.44 -13.74
CA MET A 30 5.51 6.06 -13.05
C MET A 30 5.68 5.96 -11.53
N ILE A 31 5.34 7.05 -10.85
CA ILE A 31 5.22 7.10 -9.39
C ILE A 31 3.74 7.20 -8.98
N TYR A 32 3.39 6.59 -7.86
CA TYR A 32 2.06 6.68 -7.26
C TYR A 32 2.09 7.57 -6.02
N VAL A 33 1.27 8.64 -6.02
CA VAL A 33 1.09 9.52 -4.86
C VAL A 33 -0.27 9.27 -4.22
N ALA A 34 -0.27 8.65 -3.05
CA ALA A 34 -1.48 8.33 -2.30
C ALA A 34 -2.02 9.55 -1.54
N GLY A 35 -2.77 10.43 -2.22
CA GLY A 35 -3.34 11.61 -1.59
C GLY A 35 -4.24 11.31 -0.37
N PRO A 36 -5.28 10.46 -0.51
CA PRO A 36 -6.01 9.91 0.63
C PRO A 36 -5.19 8.80 1.33
N GLY A 37 -4.09 9.19 1.97
CA GLY A 37 -3.08 8.30 2.52
C GLY A 37 -3.57 7.38 3.64
N HIS A 38 -4.69 7.73 4.29
CA HIS A 38 -5.38 6.86 5.26
C HIS A 38 -5.92 5.55 4.64
N GLY A 39 -5.89 5.42 3.32
CA GLY A 39 -6.10 4.18 2.57
C GLY A 39 -4.86 3.28 2.49
N GLY A 40 -4.00 3.26 3.51
CA GLY A 40 -2.78 2.45 3.56
C GLY A 40 -2.92 0.98 3.11
N PRO A 41 -4.01 0.26 3.43
CA PRO A 41 -4.23 -1.10 2.93
C PRO A 41 -4.18 -1.25 1.41
N ALA A 42 -4.52 -0.21 0.64
CA ALA A 42 -4.42 -0.26 -0.81
C ALA A 42 -2.97 -0.36 -1.27
N VAL A 43 -2.08 0.49 -0.75
CA VAL A 43 -0.67 0.51 -1.14
C VAL A 43 0.06 -0.74 -0.63
N VAL A 44 -0.17 -1.11 0.63
CA VAL A 44 0.39 -2.34 1.23
C VAL A 44 -0.07 -3.59 0.46
N GLY A 45 -1.35 -3.67 0.11
CA GLY A 45 -1.89 -4.80 -0.64
C GLY A 45 -1.30 -4.92 -2.05
N ASN A 46 -1.19 -3.80 -2.79
CA ASN A 46 -0.62 -3.84 -4.14
C ASN A 46 0.87 -4.20 -4.13
N THR A 47 1.65 -3.59 -3.23
CA THR A 47 3.09 -3.90 -3.10
C THR A 47 3.37 -5.33 -2.64
N TYR A 48 2.47 -5.92 -1.85
CA TYR A 48 2.52 -7.35 -1.53
C TYR A 48 2.22 -8.25 -2.74
N LEU A 49 1.21 -7.91 -3.54
CA LEU A 49 0.84 -8.68 -4.74
C LEU A 49 1.90 -8.58 -5.85
N GLU A 50 2.61 -7.46 -5.93
CA GLU A 50 3.72 -7.23 -6.86
C GLU A 50 5.02 -7.94 -6.46
N GLY A 51 5.13 -8.37 -5.20
CA GLY A 51 6.30 -9.07 -4.64
C GLY A 51 7.28 -8.17 -3.89
N THR A 52 7.31 -6.87 -4.20
CA THR A 52 8.22 -5.89 -3.58
C THR A 52 8.12 -5.84 -2.06
N TYR A 53 6.92 -6.00 -1.50
CA TYR A 53 6.77 -6.05 -0.04
C TYR A 53 7.53 -7.22 0.57
N SER A 54 7.49 -8.40 -0.06
CA SER A 54 8.22 -9.59 0.39
C SER A 54 9.73 -9.51 0.10
N GLU A 55 10.14 -8.74 -0.90
CA GLU A 55 11.57 -8.46 -1.14
C GLU A 55 12.17 -7.60 -0.01
N VAL A 56 11.42 -6.60 0.46
CA VAL A 56 11.84 -5.71 1.56
C VAL A 56 11.64 -6.36 2.92
N TYR A 57 10.56 -7.11 3.10
CA TYR A 57 10.18 -7.79 4.35
C TYR A 57 10.05 -9.31 4.12
N PRO A 58 11.17 -10.07 4.10
CA PRO A 58 11.17 -11.50 3.77
C PRO A 58 10.30 -12.38 4.67
N ASP A 59 10.05 -11.94 5.91
CA ASP A 59 9.17 -12.65 6.85
C ASP A 59 7.69 -12.63 6.46
N ILE A 60 7.32 -11.75 5.52
CA ILE A 60 5.99 -11.60 4.93
C ILE A 60 6.00 -12.21 3.54
N SER A 61 6.11 -13.54 3.47
CA SER A 61 6.17 -14.32 2.24
C SER A 61 4.85 -14.32 1.46
N GLN A 62 4.91 -14.58 0.14
CA GLN A 62 3.72 -14.74 -0.71
C GLN A 62 3.07 -16.14 -0.57
N ASP A 63 2.80 -16.54 0.66
CA ASP A 63 2.12 -17.77 1.03
C ASP A 63 1.09 -17.53 2.15
N GLU A 64 0.41 -18.58 2.59
CA GLU A 64 -0.61 -18.48 3.63
C GLU A 64 -0.07 -17.92 4.96
N ALA A 65 1.14 -18.31 5.36
CA ALA A 65 1.73 -17.88 6.62
C ALA A 65 2.17 -16.40 6.55
N GLY A 66 2.76 -15.98 5.44
CA GLY A 66 3.12 -14.58 5.22
C GLY A 66 1.88 -13.68 5.10
N LEU A 67 0.84 -14.12 4.38
CA LEU A 67 -0.43 -13.39 4.29
C LEU A 67 -1.11 -13.25 5.66
N GLN A 68 -1.09 -14.29 6.49
CA GLN A 68 -1.60 -14.23 7.85
C GLN A 68 -0.84 -13.17 8.68
N LYS A 69 0.50 -13.16 8.61
CA LYS A 69 1.31 -12.15 9.30
C LYS A 69 0.99 -10.74 8.81
N LEU A 70 0.83 -10.55 7.50
CA LEU A 70 0.47 -9.26 6.89
C LEU A 70 -0.85 -8.73 7.46
N PHE A 71 -1.86 -9.58 7.58
CA PHE A 71 -3.15 -9.20 8.14
C PHE A 71 -3.07 -8.86 9.63
N LEU A 72 -2.32 -9.63 10.41
CA LEU A 72 -2.21 -9.45 11.85
C LEU A 72 -1.43 -8.18 12.24
N GLN A 73 -0.42 -7.81 11.46
CA GLN A 73 0.42 -6.65 11.78
C GLN A 73 -0.22 -5.31 11.41
N PHE A 74 -1.26 -5.28 10.57
CA PHE A 74 -1.85 -4.02 10.14
C PHE A 74 -2.53 -3.27 11.30
N SER A 75 -2.08 -2.03 11.57
CA SER A 75 -2.60 -1.18 12.65
C SER A 75 -2.63 -1.87 14.03
N PHE A 76 -1.64 -2.73 14.28
CA PHE A 76 -1.50 -3.49 15.52
C PHE A 76 -0.29 -2.98 16.34
N PRO A 77 -0.31 -3.06 17.69
CA PRO A 77 0.86 -2.74 18.49
C PRO A 77 2.10 -3.53 18.05
N GLY A 78 3.16 -2.81 17.65
CA GLY A 78 4.39 -3.41 17.11
C GLY A 78 4.29 -3.87 15.64
N GLY A 79 3.18 -3.59 14.96
CA GLY A 79 2.99 -3.83 13.53
C GLY A 79 3.18 -2.57 12.69
N ILE A 80 2.47 -2.48 11.57
CA ILE A 80 2.62 -1.42 10.57
C ILE A 80 1.54 -0.32 10.68
N PRO A 81 1.83 0.91 10.23
CA PRO A 81 0.88 2.03 10.28
C PRO A 81 -0.39 1.82 9.44
N SER A 82 -1.42 2.63 9.71
CA SER A 82 -2.69 2.61 8.95
C SER A 82 -2.64 3.41 7.65
N HIS A 83 -1.62 4.27 7.49
CA HIS A 83 -1.44 5.16 6.34
C HIS A 83 -0.44 4.56 5.34
N ALA A 84 -0.25 5.20 4.19
CA ALA A 84 0.82 4.90 3.23
C ALA A 84 2.19 5.36 3.75
N SER A 85 2.56 4.93 4.95
CA SER A 85 3.74 5.41 5.69
C SER A 85 5.07 5.13 4.98
N PRO A 86 6.19 5.76 5.42
CA PRO A 86 7.51 5.56 4.82
C PRO A 86 8.02 4.11 4.82
N GLU A 87 7.51 3.27 5.71
CA GLU A 87 7.83 1.84 5.74
C GLU A 87 7.13 1.06 4.61
N CYS A 88 6.10 1.63 3.97
CA CYS A 88 5.46 0.99 2.84
C CYS A 88 6.33 1.16 1.57
N PRO A 89 6.78 0.07 0.92
CA PRO A 89 7.58 0.16 -0.29
C PRO A 89 6.89 1.01 -1.37
N GLY A 90 7.68 1.85 -2.05
CA GLY A 90 7.15 2.75 -3.07
C GLY A 90 6.43 4.00 -2.55
N SER A 91 6.23 4.16 -1.24
CA SER A 91 5.69 5.39 -0.69
C SER A 91 6.75 6.49 -0.59
N ILE A 92 6.43 7.66 -1.15
CA ILE A 92 7.16 8.92 -0.95
C ILE A 92 6.25 10.00 -0.34
N HIS A 93 5.00 9.65 -0.06
CA HIS A 93 3.96 10.58 0.40
C HIS A 93 2.96 9.82 1.28
N GLU A 94 3.01 10.07 2.59
CA GLU A 94 2.17 9.37 3.55
C GLU A 94 0.68 9.71 3.43
N GLY A 95 0.35 10.95 3.07
CA GLY A 95 -1.03 11.42 2.94
C GLY A 95 -1.82 11.38 4.26
N GLY A 96 -1.14 11.50 5.41
CA GLY A 96 -1.76 11.64 6.73
C GLY A 96 -2.37 13.03 6.92
N GLU A 97 -1.55 14.07 6.81
CA GLU A 97 -2.03 15.44 6.64
C GLU A 97 -2.32 15.69 5.16
N LEU A 98 -3.60 15.91 4.83
CA LEU A 98 -4.04 16.12 3.46
C LEU A 98 -3.65 17.53 2.98
N GLY A 99 -3.33 17.66 1.69
CA GLY A 99 -3.13 18.96 1.04
C GLY A 99 -1.87 19.06 0.17
N TYR A 100 -0.93 18.13 0.33
CA TYR A 100 0.41 18.21 -0.27
C TYR A 100 0.66 17.21 -1.40
N SER A 101 -0.38 16.62 -1.98
CA SER A 101 -0.22 15.55 -2.99
C SER A 101 0.23 16.05 -4.35
N LEU A 102 0.15 17.37 -4.60
CA LEU A 102 0.50 18.00 -5.88
C LEU A 102 1.63 19.03 -5.79
N SER A 103 1.98 19.46 -4.58
CA SER A 103 2.89 20.59 -4.30
C SER A 103 4.29 20.14 -3.94
#